data_AF-A0A6B3CKX2-F1
#
_entry.id   AF-A0A6B3CKX2-F1
#
_cell.length_a   1.000
_cell.length_b   1.000
_cell.length_c   1.000
_cell.angle_alpha   90.00
_cell.angle_beta   90.00
_cell.angle_gamma   90.00
#
_symmetry.space_group_name_H-M   'P 1'
#
loop_
_entity.id
_entity.type
_entity.pdbx_description
1 polymer ?
#
loop_
_entity_poly.entity_id
_entity_poly.type
_entity_poly.pdbx_seq_one_letter_code
_entity_poly.pdbx_strand_id
1 'polypeptide(L)'
;RAPAAAPFYRSTPVDPGRVVRRRVIRSKGRRVLGVEDDLMRPEITARLNGEELAVVGDGALMAALGQARTHSMRDIVASIQAEQDQVIRAPAASVTYVEGGPGTGKTAVALHRAAYLLYQDRRRYAGGILIVS
;
A
#
# COMPACT_ATOMS: atom_id res chain seq x y z
N ARG A 1 9.42 -18.19 3.82
CA ARG A 1 8.95 -16.87 4.33
C ARG A 1 7.95 -17.13 5.44
N ALA A 2 7.97 -16.32 6.50
CA ALA A 2 7.13 -16.51 7.68
C ALA A 2 5.66 -16.11 7.41
N PRO A 3 4.66 -16.88 7.87
CA PRO A 3 3.23 -16.53 7.76
C PRO A 3 2.89 -15.15 8.35
N ALA A 4 3.65 -14.71 9.35
CA ALA A 4 3.50 -13.41 9.99
C ALA A 4 3.67 -12.21 9.04
N ALA A 5 4.32 -12.39 7.88
CA ALA A 5 4.51 -11.35 6.87
C ALA A 5 3.31 -11.18 5.92
N ALA A 6 2.33 -12.10 5.93
CA ALA A 6 1.17 -12.04 5.05
C ALA A 6 0.40 -10.70 5.10
N PRO A 7 0.15 -10.09 6.28
CA PRO A 7 -0.59 -8.83 6.36
C PRO A 7 0.11 -7.68 5.64
N PHE A 8 1.44 -7.68 5.54
CA PHE A 8 2.16 -6.65 4.81
C PHE A 8 1.71 -6.54 3.34
N TYR A 9 1.46 -7.69 2.71
CA TYR A 9 1.07 -7.78 1.29
C TYR A 9 -0.45 -7.79 1.05
N ARG A 10 -1.25 -8.04 2.10
CA ARG A 10 -2.70 -8.25 1.98
C ARG A 10 -3.56 -7.24 2.72
N SER A 11 -3.02 -6.46 3.66
CA SER A 11 -3.83 -5.45 4.36
C SER A 11 -4.07 -4.23 3.47
N THR A 12 -5.28 -3.69 3.55
CA THR A 12 -5.70 -2.47 2.84
C THR A 12 -6.41 -1.54 3.81
N PRO A 13 -6.64 -0.27 3.44
CA PRO A 13 -7.46 0.64 4.27
C PRO A 13 -8.89 0.15 4.49
N VAL A 14 -9.46 -0.60 3.54
CA VAL A 14 -10.84 -1.15 3.63
C VAL A 14 -10.91 -2.47 4.41
N ASP A 15 -9.89 -3.33 4.29
CA ASP A 15 -9.73 -4.56 5.07
C ASP A 15 -8.32 -4.58 5.71
N PRO A 16 -8.12 -3.78 6.76
CA PRO A 16 -6.80 -3.64 7.38
C PRO A 16 -6.44 -4.85 8.24
N GLY A 17 -7.42 -5.66 8.64
CA GLY A 17 -7.28 -6.64 9.70
C GLY A 17 -6.73 -6.00 10.97
N ARG A 18 -5.60 -6.52 11.45
CA ARG A 18 -4.87 -5.99 12.63
C ARG A 18 -3.79 -4.95 12.31
N VAL A 19 -3.57 -4.63 11.04
CA VAL A 19 -2.50 -3.71 10.65
C VAL A 19 -3.00 -2.28 10.83
N VAL A 20 -2.27 -1.48 11.61
CA VAL A 20 -2.54 -0.03 11.77
C VAL A 20 -1.79 0.76 10.70
N ARG A 21 -0.54 0.37 10.46
CA ARG A 21 0.40 1.09 9.60
C ARG A 21 1.32 0.11 8.91
N ARG A 22 1.57 0.36 7.63
CA ARG A 22 2.58 -0.33 6.83
C ARG A 22 3.69 0.65 6.50
N ARG A 23 4.93 0.27 6.78
CA ARG A 23 6.12 1.08 6.49
C ARG A 23 7.00 0.39 5.47
N VAL A 24 7.32 1.10 4.39
CA VAL A 24 8.30 0.68 3.39
C VAL A 24 9.59 1.43 3.63
N ILE A 25 10.70 0.70 3.73
CA ILE A 25 12.03 1.27 3.95
C ILE A 25 12.86 1.03 2.69
N ARG A 26 13.26 2.11 2.02
CA ARG A 26 14.25 2.06 0.94
C ARG A 26 15.63 2.13 1.58
N SER A 27 16.48 1.17 1.28
CA SER A 27 17.85 1.12 1.82
C SER A 27 18.87 0.75 0.75
N LYS A 28 20.11 1.20 0.94
CA LYS A 28 21.30 0.77 0.19
C LYS A 28 22.30 0.21 1.19
N GLY A 29 22.40 -1.12 1.25
CA GLY A 29 23.14 -1.81 2.29
C GLY A 29 22.58 -1.47 3.67
N ARG A 30 23.41 -0.93 4.56
CA ARG A 30 23.01 -0.51 5.91
C ARG A 30 22.45 0.91 5.99
N ARG A 31 22.46 1.66 4.87
CA ARG A 31 21.97 3.05 4.84
C ARG A 31 20.50 3.10 4.45
N VAL A 32 19.66 3.65 5.31
CA VAL A 32 18.28 3.99 4.97
C VAL A 32 18.30 5.23 4.06
N LEU A 33 17.67 5.11 2.89
CA LEU A 33 17.55 6.17 1.88
C LEU A 33 16.21 6.88 1.95
N GLY A 34 15.18 6.19 2.43
CA GLY A 34 13.83 6.75 2.52
C GLY A 34 12.90 5.83 3.27
N VAL A 35 11.87 6.43 3.83
CA VAL A 35 10.82 5.76 4.58
C VAL A 35 9.49 6.30 4.09
N GLU A 36 8.54 5.41 3.85
CA GLU A 36 7.22 5.75 3.35
C GLU A 36 6.19 4.94 4.13
N ASP A 37 5.16 5.63 4.61
CA ASP A 37 4.13 5.04 5.44
C ASP A 37 2.78 5.06 4.73
N ASP A 38 2.08 3.94 4.87
CA ASP A 38 0.73 3.75 4.40
C ASP A 38 -0.15 3.42 5.62
N LEU A 39 -1.16 4.27 5.86
CA LEU A 39 -2.04 4.17 7.02
C LEU A 39 -3.25 3.31 6.66
N MET A 40 -3.29 2.13 7.29
CA MET A 40 -4.41 1.21 7.15
C MET A 40 -5.58 1.62 8.06
N ARG A 41 -5.28 2.28 9.18
CA ARG A 41 -6.25 2.82 10.16
C ARG A 41 -5.84 4.24 10.57
N PRO A 42 -6.17 5.27 9.78
CA PRO A 42 -5.73 6.65 10.03
C PRO A 42 -6.29 7.24 11.34
N GLU A 43 -7.37 6.69 11.88
CA GLU A 43 -7.95 7.05 13.17
C GLU A 43 -7.14 6.55 14.38
N ILE A 44 -6.19 5.63 14.18
CA ILE A 44 -5.34 5.08 15.24
C ILE A 44 -3.93 5.64 15.13
N THR A 45 -3.56 6.45 16.13
CA THR A 45 -2.19 6.94 16.26
C THR A 45 -1.27 5.84 16.79
N ALA A 46 -0.27 5.46 15.99
CA ALA A 46 0.76 4.50 16.42
C ALA A 46 1.73 5.18 17.41
N ARG A 47 1.93 4.55 18.57
CA ARG A 47 2.87 5.01 19.61
C ARG A 47 3.98 3.99 19.87
N LEU A 48 5.18 4.49 20.17
CA LEU A 48 6.31 3.69 20.64
C LEU A 48 6.87 4.34 21.90
N ASN A 49 6.92 3.60 23.02
CA ASN A 49 7.38 4.11 24.31
C ASN A 49 6.63 5.37 24.79
N GLY A 50 5.34 5.48 24.48
CA GLY A 50 4.50 6.63 24.84
C GLY A 50 4.51 7.78 23.81
N GLU A 51 5.54 7.84 22.97
CA GLU A 51 5.71 8.86 21.93
C GLU A 51 4.95 8.50 20.65
N GLU A 52 4.39 9.51 19.99
CA GLU A 52 3.71 9.35 18.70
C GLU A 52 4.73 9.13 17.56
N LEU A 53 4.50 8.08 16.76
CA LEU A 53 5.35 7.79 15.62
C LEU A 53 4.95 8.69 14.44
N ALA A 54 5.80 9.67 14.14
CA ALA A 54 5.65 10.54 12.97
C ALA A 54 5.38 9.73 11.69
N VAL A 55 4.30 10.07 10.98
CA VAL A 55 3.94 9.47 9.68
C VAL A 55 4.71 10.18 8.58
N VAL A 56 5.30 9.43 7.64
CA VAL A 56 6.20 9.97 6.61
C VAL A 56 5.69 9.62 5.21
N GLY A 57 5.82 10.54 4.25
CA GLY A 57 5.38 10.35 2.86
C GLY A 57 3.88 10.56 2.69
N ASP A 58 3.26 9.83 1.76
CA ASP A 58 1.83 9.96 1.46
C ASP A 58 0.95 9.68 2.69
N GLY A 59 1.38 8.83 3.62
CA GLY A 59 0.68 8.64 4.89
C GLY A 59 0.54 9.91 5.73
N ALA A 60 1.46 10.87 5.63
CA ALA A 60 1.37 12.15 6.34
C ALA A 60 0.28 13.04 5.73
N LEU A 61 0.19 13.05 4.40
CA LEU A 61 -0.91 13.71 3.68
C LEU A 61 -2.24 13.04 4.03
N MET A 62 -2.30 11.71 4.05
CA MET A 62 -3.50 10.97 4.45
C MET A 62 -3.90 11.21 5.90
N ALA A 63 -2.93 11.32 6.82
CA ALA A 63 -3.20 11.72 8.20
C ALA A 63 -3.79 13.14 8.26
N ALA A 64 -3.24 14.09 7.50
CA ALA A 64 -3.72 15.47 7.46
C ALA A 64 -5.12 15.60 6.82
N LEU A 65 -5.37 14.91 5.70
CA LEU A 65 -6.69 14.85 5.05
C LEU A 65 -7.70 14.09 5.90
N GLY A 66 -7.24 13.04 6.60
CA GLY A 66 -8.01 12.31 7.59
C GLY A 66 -8.40 13.18 8.79
N GLN A 67 -7.63 14.21 9.14
CA GLN A 67 -7.97 15.19 10.19
C GLN A 67 -8.89 16.30 9.68
N ALA A 68 -8.85 16.64 8.37
CA ALA A 68 -9.76 17.59 7.75
C ALA A 68 -11.20 17.02 7.71
N ARG A 69 -12.10 17.60 8.51
CA ARG A 69 -13.44 17.10 8.87
C ARG A 69 -14.50 17.14 7.74
N THR A 70 -14.14 17.04 6.46
CA THR A 70 -15.14 17.02 5.37
C THR A 70 -15.35 15.60 4.87
N HIS A 71 -16.53 15.04 5.13
CA HIS A 71 -16.87 13.63 4.85
C HIS A 71 -16.57 13.25 3.38
N SER A 72 -16.84 14.16 2.45
CA SER A 72 -16.60 13.98 1.01
C SER A 72 -15.14 13.71 0.62
N MET A 73 -14.15 14.32 1.28
CA MET A 73 -12.74 14.14 0.90
C MET A 73 -12.19 12.79 1.40
N ARG A 74 -12.64 12.33 2.58
CA ARG A 74 -12.34 10.97 3.07
C ARG A 74 -12.95 9.92 2.13
N ASP A 75 -14.17 10.14 1.67
CA ASP A 75 -14.87 9.20 0.78
C ASP A 75 -14.18 9.08 -0.60
N ILE A 76 -13.71 10.18 -1.17
CA ILE A 76 -12.99 10.19 -2.47
C ILE A 76 -11.65 9.46 -2.36
N VAL A 77 -10.87 9.72 -1.32
CA VAL A 77 -9.58 9.04 -1.14
C VAL A 77 -9.78 7.56 -0.87
N ALA A 78 -10.75 7.22 -0.02
CA ALA A 78 -11.11 5.83 0.26
C ALA A 78 -11.57 5.11 -1.01
N SER A 79 -12.35 5.76 -1.88
CA SER A 79 -12.78 5.17 -3.15
C SER A 79 -11.60 4.95 -4.11
N ILE A 80 -10.68 5.91 -4.22
CA ILE A 80 -9.45 5.76 -5.02
C ILE A 80 -8.62 4.58 -4.51
N GLN A 81 -8.43 4.46 -3.19
CA GLN A 81 -7.68 3.36 -2.60
C GLN A 81 -8.37 2.00 -2.82
N ALA A 82 -9.71 1.97 -2.77
CA ALA A 82 -10.48 0.77 -3.05
C ALA A 82 -10.35 0.34 -4.53
N GLU A 83 -10.43 1.29 -5.48
CA GLU A 83 -10.21 1.03 -6.90
C GLU A 83 -8.79 0.49 -7.17
N GLN A 84 -7.78 1.10 -6.55
CA GLN A 84 -6.40 0.64 -6.65
C GLN A 84 -6.22 -0.79 -6.10
N ASP A 85 -6.85 -1.12 -4.97
CA ASP A 85 -6.78 -2.48 -4.40
C ASP A 85 -7.46 -3.53 -5.30
N GLN A 86 -8.59 -3.19 -5.94
CA GLN A 86 -9.22 -4.08 -6.91
C GLN A 86 -8.26 -4.43 -8.05
N VAL A 87 -7.53 -3.44 -8.58
CA VAL A 87 -6.50 -3.65 -9.61
C VAL A 87 -5.35 -4.51 -9.07
N ILE A 88 -4.89 -4.27 -7.85
CA ILE A 88 -3.81 -5.06 -7.22
C ILE A 88 -4.18 -6.55 -7.11
N ARG A 89 -5.44 -6.84 -6.76
CA ARG A 89 -5.92 -8.21 -6.49
C ARG A 89 -6.57 -8.91 -7.68
N ALA A 90 -6.79 -8.21 -8.79
CA ALA A 90 -7.46 -8.79 -9.95
C ALA A 90 -6.80 -10.12 -10.38
N PRO A 91 -7.56 -11.18 -10.69
CA PRO A 91 -6.99 -12.48 -11.07
C PRO A 91 -6.01 -12.34 -12.24
N ALA A 92 -4.91 -13.09 -12.19
CA ALA A 92 -3.89 -13.07 -13.23
C ALA A 92 -4.14 -14.10 -14.36
N ALA A 93 -5.41 -14.43 -14.60
CA ALA A 93 -5.80 -15.42 -15.61
C ALA A 93 -5.72 -14.86 -17.04
N SER A 94 -5.71 -13.53 -17.22
CA SER A 94 -5.69 -12.86 -18.52
C SER A 94 -5.02 -11.48 -18.44
N VAL A 95 -4.94 -10.79 -19.59
CA VAL A 95 -4.42 -9.42 -19.68
C VAL A 95 -5.29 -8.46 -18.87
N THR A 96 -4.67 -7.65 -18.02
CA THR A 96 -5.34 -6.58 -17.26
C THR A 96 -4.94 -5.23 -17.84
N TYR A 97 -5.92 -4.45 -18.32
CA TYR A 97 -5.71 -3.07 -18.74
C TYR A 97 -6.07 -2.12 -17.59
N VAL A 98 -5.19 -1.16 -17.30
CA VAL A 98 -5.36 -0.20 -16.20
C VAL A 98 -5.17 1.20 -16.74
N GLU A 99 -6.25 1.98 -16.69
CA GLU A 99 -6.27 3.37 -17.13
C GLU A 99 -6.43 4.31 -15.94
N GLY A 100 -5.88 5.51 -16.05
CA GLY A 100 -6.07 6.56 -15.04
C GLY A 100 -5.41 7.86 -15.45
N GLY A 101 -5.80 8.97 -14.84
CA GLY A 101 -5.21 10.29 -15.10
C GLY A 101 -3.76 10.45 -14.61
N PRO A 102 -3.10 11.57 -14.93
CA PRO A 102 -1.81 11.93 -14.34
C PRO A 102 -1.88 11.94 -12.80
N GLY A 103 -0.83 11.46 -12.13
CA GLY A 103 -0.75 11.48 -10.66
C GLY A 103 -1.56 10.41 -9.93
N THR A 104 -2.31 9.53 -10.61
CA THR A 104 -3.13 8.49 -9.96
C THR A 104 -2.37 7.26 -9.45
N GLY A 105 -1.04 7.32 -9.38
CA GLY A 105 -0.23 6.25 -8.77
C GLY A 105 -0.13 4.94 -9.56
N LYS A 106 -0.47 4.90 -10.85
CA LYS A 106 -0.46 3.68 -11.69
C LYS A 106 0.81 2.84 -11.57
N THR A 107 1.98 3.48 -11.54
CA THR A 107 3.27 2.78 -11.39
C THR A 107 3.38 2.09 -10.03
N ALA A 108 2.98 2.77 -8.96
CA ALA A 108 2.97 2.19 -7.62
C ALA A 108 1.96 1.03 -7.53
N VAL A 109 0.77 1.19 -8.11
CA VAL A 109 -0.27 0.14 -8.19
C VAL A 109 0.24 -1.09 -8.94
N ALA A 110 0.90 -0.89 -10.09
CA ALA A 110 1.48 -1.99 -10.87
C ALA A 110 2.56 -2.75 -10.09
N LEU A 111 3.42 -2.04 -9.36
CA LEU A 111 4.45 -2.68 -8.54
C LEU A 111 3.85 -3.44 -7.34
N HIS A 112 2.82 -2.88 -6.70
CA HIS A 112 2.09 -3.57 -5.63
C HIS A 112 1.40 -4.84 -6.16
N ARG A 113 0.78 -4.78 -7.35
CA ARG A 113 0.20 -5.94 -8.03
C ARG A 113 1.24 -7.03 -8.28
N ALA A 114 2.40 -6.67 -8.82
CA ALA A 114 3.50 -7.61 -9.05
C ALA A 114 3.93 -8.31 -7.74
N ALA A 115 4.08 -7.56 -6.65
CA ALA A 115 4.42 -8.11 -5.34
C ALA A 115 3.32 -9.01 -4.77
N TYR A 116 2.04 -8.62 -4.93
CA TYR A 116 0.89 -9.40 -4.50
C TYR A 116 0.81 -10.75 -5.23
N LEU A 117 0.94 -10.75 -6.56
CA LEU A 117 0.90 -11.98 -7.39
C LEU A 117 2.06 -12.93 -7.06
N LEU A 118 3.28 -12.41 -6.89
CA LEU A 118 4.44 -13.21 -6.43
C LEU A 118 4.20 -13.86 -5.07
N TYR A 119 3.47 -13.19 -4.19
CA TYR A 119 3.14 -13.71 -2.86
C TYR A 119 2.01 -14.74 -2.91
N GLN A 120 0.96 -14.50 -3.70
CA GLN A 120 -0.22 -15.37 -3.78
C GLN A 120 0.07 -16.69 -4.50
N ASP A 121 0.75 -16.66 -5.64
CA ASP A 121 0.99 -17.85 -6.48
C ASP A 121 2.47 -18.02 -6.82
N ARG A 122 3.25 -18.34 -5.79
CA ARG A 122 4.72 -18.41 -5.87
C ARG A 122 5.22 -19.43 -6.90
N ARG A 123 4.50 -20.54 -7.10
CA ARG A 123 4.93 -21.59 -8.05
C ARG A 123 4.77 -21.12 -9.49
N ARG A 124 3.71 -20.37 -9.77
CA ARG A 124 3.43 -19.84 -11.11
C ARG A 124 4.40 -18.73 -11.53
N TYR A 125 4.88 -17.91 -10.59
CA TYR A 125 5.75 -16.75 -10.88
C TYR A 125 7.22 -16.93 -10.46
N ALA A 126 7.69 -18.17 -10.32
CA ALA A 126 9.07 -18.46 -9.91
C ALA A 126 10.14 -17.94 -10.89
N GLY A 127 9.79 -17.75 -12.16
CA GLY A 127 10.67 -17.23 -13.21
C GLY A 127 10.97 -15.72 -13.15
N GLY A 128 10.35 -15.00 -12.21
CA GLY A 128 10.51 -13.55 -12.07
C GLY A 128 9.43 -12.74 -12.78
N ILE A 129 9.50 -11.42 -12.64
CA ILE A 129 8.59 -10.44 -13.26
C ILE A 129 9.44 -9.47 -14.08
N LEU A 130 9.02 -9.22 -15.32
CA LEU A 130 9.55 -8.16 -16.17
C LEU A 130 8.68 -6.91 -16.02
N ILE A 131 9.30 -5.78 -15.70
CA ILE A 131 8.64 -4.46 -15.65
C ILE A 131 9.29 -3.61 -16.74
N VAL A 132 8.45 -3.06 -17.62
CA VAL A 132 8.84 -2.08 -18.64
C VAL A 132 8.05 -0.81 -18.33
N SER A 133 8.75 0.30 -18.10
CA SER A 133 8.18 1.61 -17.72
C SER A 133 8.70 2.70 -18.63
#